data_AF-A0A139TP03-F1
#
_entry.id   AF-A0A139TP03-F1
#
_cell.length_a   1.000
_cell.length_b   1.000
_cell.length_c   1.000
_cell.angle_alpha   90.00
_cell.angle_beta   90.00
_cell.angle_gamma   90.00
#
_symmetry.space_group_name_H-M   'P 1'
#
loop_
_entity.id
_entity.type
_entity.pdbx_description
1 polymer ?
#
loop_
_entity_poly.entity_id
_entity_poly.type
_entity_poly.pdbx_seq_one_letter_code
_entity_poly.pdbx_strand_id
1 'polypeptide(L)'
;MDDMKSSIRKFLALTKMTRDEFADLCGVSKSQVDKWLSTVPIPAARQRLISRIMEEEYAKHARAAQIKNPNSIHVPVTPQRYEKFRSEAERHGLTVPEWASEALDALSNIKCKR
;
A
#
# COMPACT_ATOMS: atom_id res chain seq x y z
N MET A 1 -10.58 5.79 20.00
CA MET A 1 -10.06 4.59 20.69
C MET A 1 -8.95 4.01 19.80
N ASP A 2 -7.70 4.18 20.21
CA ASP A 2 -6.48 3.53 19.66
C ASP A 2 -6.35 3.31 18.13
N ASP A 3 -6.29 4.40 17.37
CA ASP A 3 -6.08 4.36 15.91
C ASP A 3 -4.80 3.59 15.51
N MET A 4 -3.73 3.74 16.30
CA MET A 4 -2.48 3.00 16.11
C MET A 4 -2.64 1.49 16.30
N LYS A 5 -3.36 1.03 17.34
CA LYS A 5 -3.55 -0.43 17.57
C LYS A 5 -4.38 -1.05 16.46
N SER A 6 -5.38 -0.32 15.97
CA SER A 6 -6.18 -0.74 14.80
C SER A 6 -5.33 -0.86 13.55
N SER A 7 -4.44 0.10 13.31
CA SER A 7 -3.48 0.09 12.20
C SER A 7 -2.51 -1.10 12.27
N ILE A 8 -1.98 -1.41 13.46
CA ILE A 8 -1.11 -2.59 13.67
C ILE A 8 -1.87 -3.88 13.37
N ARG A 9 -3.11 -4.04 13.85
CA ARG A 9 -3.90 -5.25 13.56
C ARG A 9 -4.14 -5.45 12.07
N LYS A 10 -4.48 -4.37 11.34
CA LYS A 10 -4.65 -4.40 9.89
C LYS A 10 -3.35 -4.77 9.18
N PHE A 11 -2.23 -4.19 9.61
CA PHE A 11 -0.90 -4.48 9.09
C PHE A 11 -0.57 -5.98 9.20
N LEU A 12 -0.66 -6.57 10.39
CA LEU A 12 -0.38 -7.98 10.61
C LEU A 12 -1.27 -8.90 9.74
N ALA A 13 -2.55 -8.55 9.60
CA ALA A 13 -3.49 -9.32 8.78
C ALA A 13 -3.16 -9.27 7.28
N LEU A 14 -2.68 -8.11 6.80
CA LEU A 14 -2.35 -7.88 5.39
C LEU A 14 -1.00 -8.50 5.02
N THR A 15 0.02 -8.33 5.84
CA THR A 15 1.37 -8.88 5.61
C THR A 15 1.46 -10.36 5.96
N LYS A 16 0.44 -10.92 6.63
CA LYS A 16 0.46 -12.27 7.22
C LYS A 16 1.57 -12.46 8.25
N MET A 17 2.10 -11.37 8.78
CA MET A 17 3.14 -11.37 9.79
C MET A 17 2.58 -11.79 11.14
N THR A 18 3.27 -12.70 11.81
CA THR A 18 2.95 -13.14 13.16
C THR A 18 3.29 -12.06 14.18
N ARG A 19 2.68 -12.15 15.38
CA ARG A 19 3.02 -11.23 16.47
C ARG A 19 4.44 -11.40 16.99
N ASP A 20 5.01 -12.60 16.85
CA ASP A 20 6.40 -12.88 17.22
C ASP A 20 7.35 -12.15 16.27
N GLU A 21 7.18 -12.31 14.95
CA GLU A 21 7.97 -11.60 13.93
C GLU A 21 7.85 -10.08 14.08
N PHE A 22 6.64 -9.58 14.34
CA PHE A 22 6.45 -8.15 14.56
C PHE A 22 7.13 -7.64 15.85
N ALA A 23 7.16 -8.46 16.90
CA ALA A 23 7.85 -8.12 18.13
C ALA A 23 9.37 -8.03 17.89
N ASP A 24 9.93 -8.97 17.12
CA ASP A 24 11.34 -8.96 16.71
C ASP A 24 11.68 -7.69 15.93
N LEU A 25 10.87 -7.31 14.94
CA LEU A 25 11.05 -6.05 14.19
C LEU A 25 10.99 -4.82 15.08
N CYS A 26 10.12 -4.83 16.10
CA CYS A 26 10.01 -3.74 17.05
C CYS A 26 11.10 -3.76 18.13
N GLY A 27 11.93 -4.81 18.21
CA GLY A 27 12.93 -5.01 19.26
C GLY A 27 12.32 -5.15 20.65
N VAL A 28 11.19 -5.86 20.76
CA VAL A 28 10.47 -6.10 22.03
C VAL A 28 10.01 -7.56 22.12
N SER A 29 9.51 -7.98 23.28
CA SER A 29 8.92 -9.32 23.42
C SER A 29 7.50 -9.36 22.88
N LYS A 30 7.07 -10.56 22.43
CA LYS A 30 5.67 -10.82 22.01
C LYS A 30 4.66 -10.40 23.08
N SER A 31 4.93 -10.69 24.35
CA SER A 31 4.06 -10.29 25.46
C SER A 31 3.87 -8.77 25.52
N GLN A 32 4.89 -7.98 25.19
CA GLN A 32 4.78 -6.53 25.13
C GLN A 32 3.85 -6.09 23.99
N VAL A 33 3.94 -6.75 22.83
CA VAL A 33 3.02 -6.52 21.71
C VAL A 33 1.58 -6.90 22.08
N ASP A 34 1.37 -8.04 22.72
CA ASP A 34 0.04 -8.46 23.16
C ASP A 34 -0.56 -7.48 24.18
N LYS A 35 0.24 -7.00 25.13
CA LYS A 35 -0.16 -5.95 26.08
C LYS A 35 -0.54 -4.66 25.38
N TRP A 36 0.27 -4.20 24.42
CA TRP A 36 -0.05 -3.04 23.60
C TRP A 36 -1.36 -3.22 22.85
N LEU A 37 -1.57 -4.36 22.21
CA LEU A 37 -2.79 -4.64 21.45
C LEU A 37 -4.01 -4.93 22.33
N SER A 38 -3.85 -5.07 23.65
CA SER A 38 -4.94 -5.31 24.59
C SER A 38 -5.29 -4.05 25.36
N THR A 39 -4.48 -3.67 26.34
CA THR A 39 -4.85 -2.68 27.37
C THR A 39 -3.82 -1.56 27.52
N VAL A 40 -2.54 -1.81 27.21
CA VAL A 40 -1.46 -0.86 27.50
C VAL A 40 -1.34 0.17 26.38
N PRO A 41 -1.21 1.47 26.69
CA PRO A 41 -0.94 2.48 25.67
C PRO A 41 0.46 2.29 25.07
N ILE A 42 0.58 2.49 23.75
CA ILE A 42 1.86 2.39 23.07
C ILE A 42 2.63 3.70 23.28
N PRO A 43 3.86 3.69 23.82
CA PRO A 43 4.66 4.91 24.00
C PRO A 43 4.90 5.64 22.68
N ALA A 44 4.86 6.98 22.67
CA ALA A 44 4.99 7.78 21.44
C ALA A 44 6.27 7.50 20.63
N ALA A 45 7.41 7.26 21.30
CA ALA A 45 8.64 6.86 20.63
C ALA A 45 8.51 5.52 19.90
N ARG A 46 7.77 4.57 20.48
CA ARG A 46 7.47 3.27 19.85
C ARG A 46 6.46 3.39 18.73
N GLN A 47 5.47 4.27 18.85
CA GLN A 47 4.53 4.56 17.76
C GLN A 47 5.26 5.04 16.50
N ARG A 48 6.24 5.96 16.62
CA ARG A 48 7.04 6.43 15.48
C ARG A 48 7.86 5.32 14.81
N LEU A 49 8.46 4.43 15.61
CA LEU A 49 9.19 3.27 15.10
C LEU A 49 8.25 2.31 14.36
N ILE A 50 7.10 1.99 14.96
CA ILE A 50 6.09 1.10 14.36
C ILE A 50 5.58 1.66 13.04
N SER A 51 5.27 2.97 12.96
CA SER A 51 4.85 3.61 11.71
C SER A 51 5.92 3.44 10.61
N ARG A 52 7.19 3.65 10.94
CA ARG A 52 8.29 3.47 9.97
C ARG A 52 8.42 2.02 9.50
N ILE A 53 8.38 1.06 10.41
CA ILE A 53 8.42 -0.38 10.07
C ILE A 53 7.26 -0.72 9.13
N MET A 54 6.05 -0.26 9.45
CA MET A 54 4.88 -0.50 8.63
C MET A 54 5.05 0.09 7.22
N GLU A 55 5.50 1.34 7.09
CA GLU A 55 5.77 1.98 5.80
C GLU A 55 6.81 1.21 4.97
N GLU A 56 7.92 0.79 5.58
CA GLU A 56 8.98 0.03 4.92
C GLU A 56 8.50 -1.35 4.45
N GLU A 57 7.75 -2.07 5.29
CA GLU A 57 7.19 -3.37 4.93
C GLU A 57 6.12 -3.25 3.84
N TYR A 58 5.24 -2.24 3.90
CA TYR A 58 4.30 -1.96 2.81
C TYR A 58 5.05 -1.66 1.50
N ALA A 59 6.14 -0.89 1.54
CA ALA A 59 6.96 -0.62 0.37
C ALA A 59 7.63 -1.89 -0.18
N LYS A 60 8.11 -2.79 0.68
CA LYS A 60 8.64 -4.11 0.27
C LYS A 60 7.56 -4.96 -0.40
N HIS A 61 6.36 -5.03 0.18
CA HIS A 61 5.24 -5.76 -0.41
C HIS A 61 4.80 -5.14 -1.74
N ALA A 62 4.79 -3.81 -1.88
CA ALA A 62 4.50 -3.14 -3.14
C ALA A 62 5.55 -3.45 -4.21
N ARG A 63 6.85 -3.44 -3.86
CA ARG A 63 7.94 -3.87 -4.77
C ARG A 63 7.82 -5.35 -5.14
N ALA A 64 7.50 -6.22 -4.17
CA ALA A 64 7.30 -7.65 -4.44
C ALA A 64 6.09 -7.91 -5.35
N ALA A 65 5.02 -7.13 -5.20
CA ALA A 65 3.87 -7.18 -6.09
C ALA A 65 4.22 -6.71 -7.51
N GLN A 66 5.08 -5.67 -7.65
CA GLN A 66 5.63 -5.26 -8.96
C GLN A 66 6.45 -6.39 -9.61
N ILE A 67 7.27 -7.10 -8.83
CA ILE A 67 8.08 -8.22 -9.35
C ILE A 67 7.22 -9.42 -9.77
N LYS A 68 6.11 -9.69 -9.06
CA LYS A 68 5.21 -10.82 -9.39
C LYS A 68 4.34 -10.58 -10.63
N ASN A 69 4.24 -9.36 -11.13
CA ASN A 69 3.51 -9.06 -12.36
C ASN A 69 4.40 -8.19 -13.27
N PRO A 70 5.30 -8.82 -14.06
CA PRO A 70 6.32 -8.10 -14.85
C PRO A 70 5.73 -7.14 -15.89
N ASN A 71 4.43 -7.26 -16.18
CA ASN A 71 3.71 -6.42 -17.14
C ASN A 71 2.87 -5.32 -16.47
N SER A 72 3.07 -5.06 -15.17
CA SER A 72 2.37 -3.97 -14.47
C SER A 72 3.12 -2.64 -14.57
N ILE A 73 2.42 -1.58 -14.97
CA ILE A 73 2.98 -0.22 -15.09
C ILE A 73 2.51 0.60 -13.89
N HIS A 74 3.44 1.17 -13.13
CA HIS A 74 3.12 2.10 -12.05
C HIS A 74 3.48 3.53 -12.45
N VAL A 75 2.47 4.40 -12.57
CA VAL A 75 2.66 5.80 -12.95
C VAL A 75 2.40 6.69 -11.73
N PRO A 76 3.41 7.39 -11.18
CA PRO A 76 3.18 8.37 -10.13
C PRO A 76 2.41 9.56 -10.70
N VAL A 77 1.29 9.90 -10.08
CA VAL A 77 0.41 10.99 -10.53
C VAL A 77 0.09 11.91 -9.36
N THR A 78 0.08 13.22 -9.59
CA THR A 78 -0.42 14.17 -8.59
C THR A 78 -1.94 14.05 -8.43
N PRO A 79 -2.52 14.38 -7.26
CA PRO A 79 -3.96 14.30 -7.05
C PRO A 79 -4.78 15.07 -8.09
N GLN A 80 -4.32 16.28 -8.44
CA GLN A 80 -4.97 17.13 -9.44
C GLN A 80 -5.00 16.50 -10.84
N ARG A 81 -3.93 15.80 -11.22
CA ARG A 81 -3.86 15.13 -12.52
C ARG A 81 -4.65 13.81 -12.51
N TYR A 82 -4.68 13.11 -11.37
CA TYR A 82 -5.52 11.92 -11.19
C TYR A 82 -7.01 12.25 -11.28
N GLU A 83 -7.44 13.40 -10.77
CA GLU A 83 -8.84 13.84 -10.89
C GLU A 83 -9.27 13.98 -12.35
N LYS A 84 -8.39 14.56 -13.20
CA LYS A 84 -8.64 14.64 -14.64
C LYS A 84 -8.80 13.25 -15.26
N PHE A 85 -7.97 12.28 -14.88
CA PHE A 85 -8.10 10.90 -15.37
C PHE A 85 -9.41 10.28 -14.92
N ARG A 86 -9.84 10.54 -13.68
CA ARG A 86 -11.13 10.06 -13.16
C ARG A 86 -12.30 10.65 -13.95
N SER A 87 -12.34 11.96 -14.14
CA SER A 87 -13.42 12.61 -14.88
C SER A 87 -13.52 12.15 -16.34
N GLU A 88 -12.39 11.90 -16.99
CA GLU A 88 -12.38 11.35 -18.35
C GLU A 88 -12.82 9.88 -18.37
N ALA A 89 -12.28 9.04 -17.48
CA ALA A 89 -12.71 7.64 -17.40
C ALA A 89 -14.22 7.52 -17.12
N GLU A 90 -14.76 8.32 -16.20
CA GLU A 90 -16.20 8.39 -15.90
C GLU A 90 -17.03 8.82 -17.11
N ARG A 91 -16.53 9.75 -17.93
CA ARG A 91 -17.21 10.15 -19.18
C ARG A 91 -17.31 8.99 -20.17
N HIS A 92 -16.32 8.09 -20.16
CA HIS A 92 -16.30 6.87 -20.95
C HIS A 92 -17.04 5.70 -20.27
N GLY A 93 -17.58 5.89 -19.06
CA GLY A 93 -18.23 4.83 -18.28
C GLY A 93 -17.27 3.78 -17.73
N LEU A 94 -15.98 4.11 -17.64
CA LEU A 94 -14.89 3.21 -17.26
C LEU A 94 -14.24 3.65 -15.95
N THR A 95 -13.53 2.73 -15.31
CA THR A 95 -12.58 3.07 -14.24
C THR A 95 -11.27 3.60 -14.83
N VAL A 96 -10.49 4.35 -14.04
CA VAL A 96 -9.19 4.90 -14.49
C VAL A 96 -8.23 3.82 -15.04
N PRO A 97 -8.09 2.62 -14.43
CA PRO A 97 -7.26 1.55 -15.00
C PRO A 97 -7.77 0.99 -16.33
N GLU A 98 -9.09 0.84 -16.49
CA GLU A 98 -9.69 0.35 -17.74
C GLU A 98 -9.49 1.36 -18.86
N TRP A 99 -9.80 2.63 -18.58
CA TRP A 99 -9.58 3.73 -19.51
C TRP A 99 -8.11 3.87 -19.92
N ALA A 100 -7.18 3.72 -18.98
CA ALA A 100 -5.75 3.73 -19.28
C ALA A 100 -5.33 2.54 -20.17
N SER A 101 -5.91 1.36 -19.95
CA SER A 101 -5.63 0.17 -20.76
C SER A 101 -6.12 0.36 -22.19
N GLU A 102 -7.36 0.82 -22.38
CA GLU A 102 -7.92 1.11 -23.71
C GLU A 102 -7.13 2.20 -24.44
N ALA A 103 -6.71 3.25 -23.74
CA ALA A 103 -5.91 4.31 -24.33
C ALA A 103 -4.55 3.79 -24.81
N LEU A 104 -3.88 2.93 -24.03
CA LEU A 104 -2.62 2.30 -24.41
C LEU A 104 -2.80 1.35 -25.61
N ASP A 105 -3.87 0.56 -25.62
CA ASP A 105 -4.20 -0.33 -26.74
C ASP A 105 -4.50 0.46 -28.02
N ALA A 106 -5.29 1.53 -27.94
CA ALA A 106 -5.58 2.41 -29.06
C ALA A 106 -4.31 3.04 -29.63
N LEU A 107 -3.41 3.51 -28.77
CA LEU A 107 -2.13 4.10 -29.17
C LEU A 107 -1.18 3.06 -29.77
N SER A 108 -1.18 1.82 -29.25
CA SER A 108 -0.34 0.74 -29.76
C SER A 108 -0.71 0.32 -31.20
N ASN A 109 -1.98 0.50 -31.57
CA ASN A 109 -2.50 0.20 -32.90
C ASN A 109 -2.23 1.30 -33.95
N ILE A 110 -1.70 2.45 -33.54
CA ILE A 110 -1.31 3.50 -34.47
C ILE A 110 -0.03 3.04 -35.18
N LYS A 111 -0.16 2.66 -36.47
CA LYS A 111 1.00 2.34 -37.31
C LYS A 111 1.96 3.52 -37.31
N CYS A 112 3.12 3.33 -36.70
CA CYS A 112 4.22 4.29 -36.76
C CYS A 112 4.57 4.49 -38.25
N LYS A 113 4.35 5.70 -38.79
CA LYS A 113 4.85 6.07 -40.11
C LYS A 113 6.38 6.08 -39.99
N ARG A 114 7.03 4.99 -40.42
CA ARG A 114 8.48 4.98 -40.68
C ARG A 114 8.80 5.82 -41.90
#